data_AF-A0A848G5U9-F1
#
_entry.id   AF-A0A848G5U9-F1
#
_cell.length_a   1.000
_cell.length_b   1.000
_cell.length_c   1.000
_cell.angle_alpha   90.00
_cell.angle_beta   90.00
_cell.angle_gamma   90.00
#
_symmetry.space_group_name_H-M   'P 1'
#
loop_
_entity.id
_entity.type
_entity.pdbx_description
1 polymer ?
#
loop_
_entity_poly.entity_id
_entity_poly.type
_entity_poly.pdbx_seq_one_letter_code
_entity_poly.pdbx_strand_id
1 'polypeptide(L)' 'MMKRRRASVEHLFGNLKERIFGNGRLLVRGLRSVGGEMAVAVLAHNFKRVSNVLGIPALMGKLAQA' A
#
# COMPACT_ATOMS: atom_id res chain seq x y z
N MET A 1 -8.72 20.75 -9.14
CA MET A 1 -8.87 19.66 -8.14
C MET A 1 -8.20 18.35 -8.58
N MET A 2 -8.46 17.83 -9.78
CA MET A 2 -7.92 16.51 -10.21
C MET A 2 -6.39 16.46 -10.35
N LYS A 3 -5.72 17.54 -10.77
CA LYS A 3 -4.25 17.58 -10.90
C LYS A 3 -3.52 17.26 -9.58
N ARG A 4 -4.01 17.80 -8.46
CA ARG A 4 -3.39 17.62 -7.14
C ARG A 4 -3.58 16.19 -6.62
N ARG A 5 -4.78 15.65 -6.80
CA ARG A 5 -5.06 14.24 -6.47
C ARG A 5 -4.20 13.28 -7.29
N ARG A 6 -4.06 13.54 -8.59
CA ARG A 6 -3.19 12.77 -9.49
C ARG A 6 -1.73 12.77 -9.00
N ALA A 7 -1.17 13.94 -8.70
CA ALA A 7 0.20 14.04 -8.20
C ALA A 7 0.43 13.25 -6.89
N SER A 8 -0.56 13.25 -5.98
CA SER A 8 -0.46 12.47 -4.74
C SER A 8 -0.51 10.95 -4.95
N VAL A 9 -1.35 10.46 -5.87
CA VAL A 9 -1.46 9.02 -6.13
C VAL A 9 -0.32 8.49 -7.00
N GLU A 10 0.29 9.32 -7.85
CA GLU A 10 1.44 8.92 -8.68
C GLU A 10 2.60 8.41 -7.82
N HIS A 11 2.88 9.08 -6.69
CA HIS A 11 3.92 8.63 -5.76
C HIS A 11 3.59 7.29 -5.10
N LEU A 12 2.31 7.06 -4.75
CA LEU A 12 1.84 5.77 -4.20
C LEU A 12 2.08 4.63 -5.19
N PHE A 13 1.67 4.83 -6.45
CA PHE A 13 1.85 3.83 -7.51
C PHE A 13 3.34 3.59 -7.81
N GLY A 14 4.17 4.63 -7.79
CA GLY A 14 5.62 4.51 -7.91
C GLY A 14 6.21 3.63 -6.80
N ASN A 15 5.84 3.91 -5.54
CA ASN A 15 6.29 3.10 -4.40
C ASN A 15 5.84 1.65 -4.47
N LEU A 16 4.59 1.37 -4.86
CA LEU A 16 4.11 0.00 -5.01
C LEU A 16 4.96 -0.76 -6.03
N LYS A 17 5.20 -0.16 -7.20
CA LYS A 17 5.99 -0.77 -8.27
C LYS A 17 7.43 -1.01 -7.80
N GLU A 18 8.13 0.02 -7.37
CA GLU A 18 9.57 -0.05 -7.05
C GLU A 18 9.87 -0.81 -5.75
N ARG A 19 9.04 -0.64 -4.71
CA ARG A 19 9.39 -1.11 -3.34
C ARG A 19 8.71 -2.41 -2.94
N ILE A 20 7.56 -2.75 -3.53
CA ILE A 20 6.82 -3.97 -3.20
C ILE A 20 6.94 -4.98 -4.33
N PHE A 21 6.65 -4.57 -5.56
CA PHE A 21 6.74 -5.46 -6.73
C PHE A 21 8.16 -5.53 -7.35
N GLY A 22 9.06 -4.63 -6.94
CA GLY A 22 10.42 -4.53 -7.49
C GLY A 22 10.39 -4.26 -8.99
N ASN A 23 10.88 -5.21 -9.80
CA ASN A 23 10.89 -5.12 -11.27
C ASN A 23 9.48 -5.27 -11.91
N GLY A 24 8.42 -4.85 -11.21
CA GLY A 24 7.04 -4.82 -11.69
C GLY A 24 6.43 -6.20 -11.96
N ARG A 25 6.90 -7.25 -11.28
CA ARG A 25 6.47 -8.64 -11.55
C ARG A 25 5.46 -9.09 -10.50
N LEU A 26 4.27 -9.44 -10.97
CA LEU A 26 3.30 -10.21 -10.19
C LEU A 26 3.79 -11.65 -10.07
N LEU A 27 3.62 -12.24 -8.89
CA LEU A 27 4.04 -13.61 -8.61
C LEU A 27 2.97 -14.64 -9.04
N VAL A 28 1.71 -14.22 -9.11
CA VAL A 28 0.58 -15.09 -9.46
C VAL A 28 0.01 -14.80 -10.85
N ARG A 29 -0.80 -15.72 -11.37
CA ARG A 29 -1.47 -15.60 -12.68
C ARG A 29 -2.99 -15.69 -12.55
N GLY A 30 -3.70 -14.93 -13.39
CA GLY A 30 -5.16 -14.85 -13.43
C GLY A 30 -5.71 -13.65 -12.66
N LEU A 31 -6.81 -13.05 -13.15
CA LEU A 31 -7.32 -11.77 -12.61
C LEU A 31 -7.69 -11.84 -11.13
N ARG A 32 -8.27 -12.96 -10.69
CA ARG A 32 -8.69 -13.14 -9.28
C ARG A 32 -7.50 -13.15 -8.32
N SER A 33 -6.48 -13.95 -8.62
CA SER A 33 -5.29 -14.10 -7.79
C SER A 33 -4.44 -12.82 -7.83
N VAL A 34 -4.26 -12.22 -9.02
CA VAL A 34 -3.56 -10.93 -9.19
C VAL A 34 -4.26 -9.82 -8.41
N GLY A 35 -5.59 -9.80 -8.41
CA GLY A 35 -6.37 -8.87 -7.59
C GLY A 35 -6.08 -9.03 -6.09
N GLY A 36 -5.95 -10.28 -5.62
CA GLY A 36 -5.54 -10.57 -4.24
C GLY A 36 -4.12 -10.10 -3.92
N GLU A 37 -3.16 -10.38 -4.81
CA GLU A 37 -1.77 -9.92 -4.67
C GLU A 37 -1.70 -8.38 -4.59
N MET A 38 -2.44 -7.69 -5.46
CA MET A 38 -2.53 -6.23 -5.44
C MET A 38 -3.15 -5.69 -4.15
N ALA A 39 -4.21 -6.35 -3.64
CA ALA A 39 -4.85 -5.96 -2.39
C ALA A 39 -3.88 -6.06 -1.19
N VAL A 40 -3.11 -7.15 -1.12
CA VAL A 40 -2.08 -7.34 -0.08
C VAL A 40 -0.98 -6.29 -0.19
N ALA A 41 -0.50 -5.99 -1.41
CA ALA A 41 0.51 -4.96 -1.63
C ALA A 41 0.03 -3.56 -1.17
N VAL A 42 -1.20 -3.18 -1.52
CA VAL A 42 -1.81 -1.91 -1.08
C VAL A 42 -1.97 -1.86 0.44
N LEU A 43 -2.42 -2.96 1.05
CA LEU A 43 -2.55 -3.07 2.50
C LEU A 43 -1.19 -2.87 3.20
N ALA A 44 -0.14 -3.55 2.73
CA ALA A 44 1.21 -3.44 3.28
C ALA A 44 1.75 -2.01 3.16
N HIS A 45 1.55 -1.35 2.01
CA HIS A 45 1.94 0.04 1.82
C HIS A 45 1.21 0.97 2.82
N ASN A 46 -0.12 0.82 2.93
CA ASN A 46 -0.93 1.64 3.82
C ASN A 46 -0.52 1.42 5.28
N PHE A 47 -0.25 0.19 5.69
CA PHE A 47 0.21 -0.13 7.03
C PHE A 47 1.54 0.56 7.34
N LYS A 48 2.51 0.46 6.44
CA LYS A 48 3.79 1.17 6.58
C LYS A 48 3.61 2.68 6.69
N ARG A 49 2.70 3.25 5.89
CA ARG A 49 2.40 4.70 5.92
C ARG A 49 1.76 5.11 7.25
N VAL A 50 0.78 4.35 7.73
CA VAL A 50 0.10 4.63 9.01
C VAL A 50 1.08 4.51 10.18
N SER A 51 1.92 3.48 10.19
CA SER A 51 2.97 3.32 11.21
C SER A 51 3.93 4.52 11.24
N ASN A 52 4.26 5.10 10.08
CA ASN A 52 5.10 6.29 10.00
C ASN A 52 4.39 7.58 10.46
N VAL A 53 3.07 7.68 10.24
CA VAL A 53 2.29 8.87 10.61
C VAL A 53 1.91 8.88 12.09
N LEU A 54 1.46 7.74 12.62
CA LEU A 54 0.98 7.61 13.99
C LEU A 54 2.06 7.13 14.97
N GLY A 55 3.09 6.45 14.48
CA GLY A 55 4.00 5.67 15.30
C GLY A 55 3.42 4.33 15.71
N ILE A 56 4.29 3.35 15.97
CA ILE A 56 3.88 1.98 16.33
C ILE A 56 3.10 1.91 17.64
N PRO A 57 3.48 2.61 18.74
CA PRO A 57 2.74 2.50 20.01
C PRO A 57 1.29 2.96 19.89
N ALA A 58 1.05 4.11 19.24
CA ALA A 58 -0.30 4.64 19.04
C ALA A 58 -1.13 3.76 18.09
N LEU A 59 -0.51 3.21 17.04
CA LEU A 59 -1.17 2.27 16.14
C LEU A 59 -1.62 1.00 16.87
N MET A 60 -0.74 0.38 17.67
CA MET A 60 -1.06 -0.81 18.45
C MET A 60 -2.20 -0.55 19.44
N GLY A 61 -2.17 0.58 20.13
CA GLY A 61 -3.25 0.98 21.03
C GLY A 61 -4.60 1.11 20.34
N LYS A 62 -4.64 1.59 19.09
CA LYS A 62 -5.87 1.69 18.29
C LYS A 62 -6.35 0.33 17.77
N LEU A 63 -5.44 -0.55 17.37
CA LEU A 63 -5.78 -1.88 16.89
C LEU A 63 -6.29 -2.80 18.00
N ALA A 64 -5.76 -2.67 19.22
CA ALA A 64 -6.21 -3.47 20.37
C ALA A 64 -7.63 -3.11 20.86
N GLN A 65 -8.17 -1.96 20.43
CA GLN A 65 -9.51 -1.49 20.77
C GLN A 65 -10.57 -1.88 19.71
N ALA A 66 -10.15 -2.45 18.58
CA ALA A 66 -11.00 -2.87 17.47
C ALA A 66 -11.28 -4.37 17.54
#